data_AF-A0A836S6W6-F1
#
_entry.id   AF-A0A836S6W6-F1
#
_cell.length_a   1.000
_cell.length_b   1.000
_cell.length_c   1.000
_cell.angle_alpha   90.00
_cell.angle_beta   90.00
_cell.angle_gamma   90.00
#
_symmetry.space_group_name_H-M   'P 1'
#
loop_
_entity.id
_entity.type
_entity.pdbx_description
1 polymer ?
#
loop_
_entity_poly.entity_id
_entity_poly.type
_entity_poly.pdbx_seq_one_letter_code
_entity_poly.pdbx_strand_id
1 'polypeptide(L)'
;MKKNLIIILIGLFYWQSALPQQNQSLPITGSWQIISYQIVGYPTMSETERKSWIGSVVQFTEQNKAILHDSLSRQVCPQFDYQITTENAEGYFLIGYQVKPHRLGITEEEIFVVSVACQVNSWLGKHREFVIVTDEQLLSYWDGVIFFFVKRGSSANQTINQAGLETLLITPQSVGLLNPDSDFNEKTLLDALPSCTVELKTATQITKEGDEQVTEYFELFRQNQSILKVYPDDALMKIARIRVFDDKAIAPLQAKLGTIYAKVFKNEEKILDCQAGIKKRSGQTVCSFENMSSIQYVFEPSKQGVISPIEGLNQAKLVEIIWIADTSLINEKVRAEPDPAPMIKRAAPTTDTKASKGDLKITGAVMPMEMPIDVEKAYQIQDKRLQEVYNRIIIALTKKMGLNKKNAEGENVNKTDNRIKFINAQRAWIKYRDEHCHWHSSLANSQNFTCLEEQTRKRADEIEKTLKQLE
;
A
#
# COMPACT_ATOMS: atom_id res chain seq x y z
N MET A 1 24.03 -8.09 -62.12
CA MET A 1 22.95 -8.32 -61.14
C MET A 1 23.39 -7.81 -59.77
N LYS A 2 22.98 -6.59 -59.39
CA LYS A 2 23.25 -6.02 -58.05
C LYS A 2 21.96 -6.16 -57.23
N LYS A 3 22.02 -6.92 -56.13
CA LYS A 3 20.90 -7.09 -55.20
C LYS A 3 20.84 -5.87 -54.27
N ASN A 4 19.72 -5.15 -54.31
CA ASN A 4 19.37 -4.13 -53.34
C ASN A 4 19.00 -4.82 -52.02
N LEU A 5 19.77 -4.54 -50.96
CA LEU A 5 19.44 -4.95 -49.60
C LEU A 5 18.71 -3.76 -48.95
N ILE A 6 17.39 -3.87 -48.84
CA ILE A 6 16.56 -2.93 -48.08
C ILE A 6 16.65 -3.35 -46.61
N ILE A 7 17.35 -2.57 -45.80
CA ILE A 7 17.35 -2.70 -44.34
C ILE A 7 16.17 -1.89 -43.83
N ILE A 8 15.11 -2.58 -43.41
CA ILE A 8 13.98 -1.97 -42.69
C ILE A 8 14.41 -1.80 -41.23
N LEU A 9 14.78 -0.56 -40.88
CA LEU A 9 15.11 -0.17 -39.51
C LEU A 9 13.79 0.11 -38.76
N ILE A 10 13.23 -0.91 -38.10
CA ILE A 10 12.10 -0.75 -37.18
C ILE A 10 12.66 -0.19 -35.87
N GLY A 11 12.74 1.14 -35.78
CA GLY A 11 13.03 1.85 -34.54
C GLY A 11 11.79 1.87 -33.64
N LEU A 12 11.67 0.88 -32.75
CA LEU A 12 10.79 0.98 -31.58
C LEU A 12 11.43 1.93 -30.57
N PHE A 13 11.28 3.24 -30.82
CA PHE A 13 11.54 4.28 -29.84
C PHE A 13 10.44 4.23 -28.76
N TYR A 14 10.65 3.42 -27.72
CA TYR A 14 10.08 3.72 -26.41
C TYR A 14 10.92 4.84 -25.80
N TRP A 15 10.72 6.07 -26.28
CA TRP A 15 11.06 7.25 -25.51
C TRP A 15 10.11 7.30 -24.31
N GLN A 16 10.55 6.79 -23.16
CA GLN A 16 10.20 7.45 -21.93
C GLN A 16 10.77 8.86 -22.07
N SER A 17 9.92 9.82 -22.39
CA SER A 17 10.26 11.22 -22.48
C SER A 17 10.68 11.70 -21.09
N ALA A 18 11.95 11.48 -20.76
CA ALA A 18 12.64 12.25 -19.74
C ALA A 18 12.70 13.69 -20.27
N LEU A 19 11.71 14.49 -19.88
CA LEU A 19 11.72 15.92 -20.17
C LEU A 19 13.00 16.52 -19.58
N PRO A 20 13.76 17.34 -20.33
CA PRO A 20 14.93 18.00 -19.78
C PRO A 20 14.52 18.91 -18.60
N GLN A 21 15.08 18.60 -17.44
CA GLN A 21 14.76 19.11 -16.10
C GLN A 21 15.18 20.57 -15.82
N GLN A 22 15.25 21.43 -16.85
CA GLN A 22 15.65 22.82 -16.64
C GLN A 22 14.42 23.65 -16.23
N ASN A 23 14.29 23.88 -14.91
CA ASN A 23 13.39 24.82 -14.20
C ASN A 23 12.14 24.26 -13.50
N GLN A 24 11.97 22.95 -13.37
CA GLN A 24 10.94 22.43 -12.46
C GLN A 24 11.45 22.52 -11.02
N SER A 25 10.73 23.25 -10.16
CA SER A 25 10.97 23.25 -8.73
C SER A 25 10.76 21.84 -8.17
N LEU A 26 11.64 21.41 -7.25
CA LEU A 26 11.50 20.11 -6.59
C LEU A 26 10.13 20.04 -5.88
N PRO A 27 9.22 19.14 -6.30
CA PRO A 27 7.83 19.12 -5.79
C PRO A 27 7.72 18.64 -4.35
N ILE A 28 8.80 18.06 -3.79
CA ILE A 28 8.89 17.62 -2.39
C ILE A 28 9.59 18.63 -1.48
N THR A 29 9.87 19.85 -1.93
CA THR A 29 10.44 20.90 -1.07
C THR A 29 9.53 21.17 0.15
N GLY A 30 10.15 21.33 1.31
CA GLY A 30 9.46 21.55 2.58
C GLY A 30 9.91 20.59 3.68
N SER A 31 9.22 20.65 4.81
CA SER A 31 9.43 19.76 5.95
C SER A 31 8.32 18.72 6.01
N TRP A 32 8.68 17.46 6.16
CA TRP A 32 7.79 16.32 6.09
C TRP A 32 7.97 15.45 7.33
N GLN A 33 6.89 15.20 8.07
CA GLN A 33 6.93 14.40 9.29
C GLN A 33 6.38 13.00 9.02
N ILE A 34 7.07 11.97 9.48
CA ILE A 34 6.58 10.59 9.44
C ILE A 34 5.47 10.43 10.47
N ILE A 35 4.26 10.06 10.03
CA ILE A 35 3.09 9.94 10.91
C ILE A 35 2.62 8.52 11.15
N SER A 36 2.86 7.63 10.20
CA SER A 36 2.51 6.21 10.31
C SER A 36 3.37 5.38 9.37
N TYR A 37 3.19 4.06 9.44
CA TYR A 37 3.80 3.13 8.51
C TYR A 37 2.86 1.96 8.21
N GLN A 38 3.12 1.28 7.10
CA GLN A 38 2.56 -0.02 6.76
C GLN A 38 3.70 -0.99 6.48
N ILE A 39 3.63 -2.18 7.08
CA ILE A 39 4.55 -3.27 6.75
C ILE A 39 4.09 -3.89 5.43
N VAL A 40 5.04 -4.12 4.52
CA VAL A 40 4.80 -4.81 3.25
C VAL A 40 5.80 -5.95 3.08
N GLY A 41 5.29 -7.16 2.84
CA GLY A 41 6.11 -8.37 2.76
C GLY A 41 6.81 -8.71 4.08
N TYR A 42 8.12 -8.98 4.02
CA TYR A 42 8.94 -9.35 5.19
C TYR A 42 9.89 -8.20 5.54
N PRO A 43 9.58 -7.39 6.58
CA PRO A 43 10.41 -6.26 6.93
C PRO A 43 11.75 -6.73 7.49
N THR A 44 12.84 -6.19 6.94
CA THR A 44 14.18 -6.34 7.52
C THR A 44 14.37 -5.38 8.69
N MET A 45 13.64 -4.27 8.70
CA MET A 45 13.60 -3.32 9.80
C MET A 45 12.91 -3.93 11.03
N SER A 46 13.47 -3.75 12.23
CA SER A 46 12.85 -4.26 13.47
C SER A 46 11.62 -3.43 13.90
N GLU A 47 10.78 -3.98 14.78
CA GLU A 47 9.60 -3.24 15.28
C GLU A 47 9.99 -1.97 16.05
N THR A 48 10.97 -2.06 16.94
CA THR A 48 11.48 -0.92 17.70
C THR A 48 12.02 0.17 16.78
N GLU A 49 12.76 -0.23 15.75
CA GLU A 49 13.31 0.70 14.75
C GLU A 49 12.19 1.40 13.96
N ARG A 50 11.21 0.64 13.43
CA ARG A 50 10.04 1.22 12.75
C ARG A 50 9.30 2.25 13.62
N LYS A 51 9.04 1.91 14.88
CA LYS A 51 8.33 2.79 15.81
C LYS A 51 9.14 4.05 16.13
N SER A 52 10.47 3.96 16.18
CA SER A 52 11.35 5.11 16.41
C SER A 52 11.33 6.16 15.29
N TRP A 53 10.94 5.77 14.07
CA TRP A 53 10.81 6.70 12.94
C TRP A 53 9.58 7.59 13.03
N ILE A 54 8.52 7.17 13.73
CA ILE A 54 7.31 8.00 13.91
C ILE A 54 7.68 9.32 14.59
N GLY A 55 7.20 10.43 14.02
CA GLY A 55 7.49 11.78 14.47
C GLY A 55 8.79 12.38 13.89
N SER A 56 9.65 11.59 13.26
CA SER A 56 10.87 12.07 12.60
C SER A 56 10.54 12.99 11.43
N VAL A 57 11.41 13.97 11.16
CA VAL A 57 11.18 15.01 10.15
C VAL A 57 12.26 14.98 9.08
N VAL A 58 11.84 14.90 7.81
CA VAL A 58 12.70 15.08 6.63
C VAL A 58 12.45 16.45 6.03
N GLN A 59 13.50 17.24 5.84
CA GLN A 59 13.43 18.53 5.19
C GLN A 59 14.15 18.48 3.84
N PHE A 60 13.45 18.87 2.78
CA PHE A 60 14.02 19.10 1.45
C PHE A 60 14.04 20.60 1.17
N THR A 61 15.18 21.09 0.69
CA THR A 61 15.40 22.51 0.39
C THR A 61 15.46 22.75 -1.12
N GLU A 62 15.26 24.00 -1.55
CA GLU A 62 15.36 24.40 -2.95
C GLU A 62 16.78 24.23 -3.54
N GLN A 63 17.80 24.18 -2.68
CA GLN A 63 19.20 23.96 -3.07
C GLN A 63 19.56 22.46 -3.18
N ASN A 64 18.56 21.58 -3.29
CA ASN A 64 18.73 20.13 -3.33
C ASN A 64 19.55 19.57 -2.17
N LYS A 65 19.36 20.13 -0.98
CA LYS A 65 19.87 19.60 0.29
C LYS A 65 18.73 18.93 1.05
N ALA A 66 18.99 17.75 1.61
CA ALA A 66 18.05 17.03 2.47
C ALA A 66 18.60 16.88 3.89
N ILE A 67 17.73 17.01 4.89
CA ILE A 67 18.08 16.87 6.30
C ILE A 67 17.05 15.96 6.96
N LEU A 68 17.49 14.89 7.60
CA LEU A 68 16.65 14.02 8.41
C LEU A 68 16.97 14.28 9.89
N HIS A 69 15.93 14.66 10.62
CA HIS A 69 15.92 14.82 12.06
C HIS A 69 15.14 13.65 12.67
N ASP A 70 15.86 12.74 13.31
CA ASP A 70 15.24 11.74 14.19
C ASP A 70 15.48 12.12 15.67
N SER A 71 15.02 11.30 16.60
CA SER A 71 15.10 11.57 18.05
C SER A 71 16.53 11.54 18.62
N LEU A 72 17.50 10.95 17.90
CA LEU A 72 18.85 10.66 18.39
C LEU A 72 19.95 11.24 17.49
N SER A 73 19.64 11.56 16.24
CA SER A 73 20.62 11.85 15.20
C SER A 73 20.11 12.87 14.19
N ARG A 74 21.08 13.55 13.57
CA ARG A 74 20.84 14.44 12.43
C ARG A 74 21.65 13.94 11.25
N GLN A 75 20.96 13.42 10.24
CA GLN A 75 21.58 12.98 9.00
C GLN A 75 21.41 14.06 7.94
N VAL A 76 22.46 14.31 7.15
CA VAL A 76 22.46 15.37 6.15
C VAL A 76 22.92 14.80 4.82
N CYS A 77 22.09 15.03 3.79
CA CYS A 77 22.51 14.95 2.41
C CYS A 77 22.81 16.38 1.92
N PRO A 78 24.08 16.81 1.84
CA PRO A 78 24.44 18.19 1.54
C PRO A 78 24.01 18.60 0.12
N GLN A 79 23.99 17.63 -0.80
CA GLN A 79 23.53 17.79 -2.16
C GLN A 79 23.02 16.44 -2.68
N PHE A 80 21.87 16.45 -3.36
CA PHE A 80 21.34 15.31 -4.08
C PHE A 80 21.01 15.67 -5.53
N ASP A 81 21.05 14.67 -6.39
CA ASP A 81 20.42 14.70 -7.70
C ASP A 81 19.02 14.09 -7.58
N TYR A 82 18.08 14.49 -8.43
CA TYR A 82 16.75 13.89 -8.41
C TYR A 82 16.15 13.71 -9.81
N GLN A 83 15.27 12.73 -9.94
CA GLN A 83 14.46 12.48 -11.13
C GLN A 83 12.99 12.39 -10.73
N ILE A 84 12.10 12.95 -11.54
CA ILE A 84 10.65 12.81 -11.37
C ILE A 84 10.14 11.90 -12.48
N THR A 85 9.41 10.85 -12.14
CA THR A 85 8.70 9.99 -13.09
C THR A 85 7.21 9.95 -12.75
N THR A 86 6.40 9.65 -13.75
CA THR A 86 4.98 9.30 -13.58
C THR A 86 4.88 7.80 -13.76
N GLU A 87 4.27 7.12 -12.79
CA GLU A 87 4.11 5.67 -12.79
C GLU A 87 2.63 5.31 -12.61
N ASN A 88 2.22 4.18 -13.16
CA ASN A 88 0.91 3.61 -12.83
C ASN A 88 0.92 3.11 -11.38
N ALA A 89 -0.03 3.59 -10.57
CA ALA A 89 -0.09 3.33 -9.13
C ALA A 89 -0.15 1.84 -8.81
N GLU A 90 -1.01 1.10 -9.50
CA GLU A 90 -1.17 -0.34 -9.30
C GLU A 90 0.11 -1.08 -9.69
N GLY A 91 0.68 -0.80 -10.85
CA GLY A 91 1.94 -1.38 -11.30
C GLY A 91 3.11 -1.08 -10.35
N TYR A 92 3.17 0.13 -9.80
CA TYR A 92 4.22 0.52 -8.85
C TYR A 92 4.05 -0.20 -7.51
N PHE A 93 2.86 -0.14 -6.89
CA PHE A 93 2.65 -0.66 -5.54
C PHE A 93 2.35 -2.16 -5.48
N LEU A 94 1.46 -2.66 -6.35
CA LEU A 94 1.07 -4.07 -6.32
C LEU A 94 2.23 -4.95 -6.77
N ILE A 95 2.94 -4.56 -7.83
CA ILE A 95 4.06 -5.37 -8.33
C ILE A 95 5.34 -5.12 -7.54
N GLY A 96 5.60 -3.86 -7.18
CA GLY A 96 6.82 -3.49 -6.45
C GLY A 96 6.81 -3.94 -4.98
N TYR A 97 5.64 -3.83 -4.33
CA TYR A 97 5.53 -3.96 -2.87
C TYR A 97 4.38 -4.88 -2.42
N GLN A 98 3.66 -5.53 -3.34
CA GLN A 98 2.55 -6.45 -3.03
C GLN A 98 1.39 -5.79 -2.25
N VAL A 99 1.23 -4.48 -2.37
CA VAL A 99 0.16 -3.74 -1.70
C VAL A 99 -0.72 -3.04 -2.73
N LYS A 100 -2.04 -3.15 -2.57
CA LYS A 100 -2.97 -2.40 -3.42
C LYS A 100 -2.89 -0.90 -3.08
N PRO A 101 -2.83 0.01 -4.07
CA PRO A 101 -2.74 1.46 -3.84
C PRO A 101 -3.81 2.00 -2.88
N HIS A 102 -5.05 1.51 -3.00
CA HIS A 102 -6.16 1.88 -2.13
C HIS A 102 -5.89 1.61 -0.65
N ARG A 103 -5.10 0.59 -0.28
CA ARG A 103 -4.72 0.38 1.13
C ARG A 103 -3.81 1.49 1.64
N LEU A 104 -3.14 2.23 0.76
CA LEU A 104 -2.28 3.37 1.08
C LEU A 104 -3.01 4.72 0.99
N GLY A 105 -4.33 4.73 0.75
CA GLY A 105 -5.07 5.98 0.53
C GLY A 105 -4.92 6.55 -0.88
N ILE A 106 -4.33 5.80 -1.81
CA ILE A 106 -4.13 6.22 -3.20
C ILE A 106 -5.29 5.70 -4.04
N THR A 107 -6.04 6.63 -4.62
CA THR A 107 -7.16 6.37 -5.54
C THR A 107 -6.82 6.71 -6.99
N GLU A 108 -5.83 7.58 -7.22
CA GLU A 108 -5.42 7.95 -8.57
C GLU A 108 -4.73 6.78 -9.29
N GLU A 109 -4.98 6.65 -10.60
CA GLU A 109 -4.36 5.61 -11.44
C GLU A 109 -2.86 5.86 -11.68
N GLU A 110 -2.45 7.13 -11.66
CA GLU A 110 -1.08 7.57 -11.86
C GLU A 110 -0.55 8.30 -10.61
N ILE A 111 0.73 8.09 -10.33
CA ILE A 111 1.45 8.71 -9.22
C ILE A 111 2.74 9.36 -9.71
N PHE A 112 3.18 10.38 -9.00
CA PHE A 112 4.51 10.96 -9.21
C PHE A 112 5.51 10.35 -8.24
N VAL A 113 6.62 9.86 -8.79
CA VAL A 113 7.73 9.30 -8.01
C VAL A 113 8.94 10.21 -8.15
N VAL A 114 9.47 10.67 -7.03
CA VAL A 114 10.68 11.46 -6.95
C VAL A 114 11.82 10.58 -6.44
N SER A 115 12.70 10.18 -7.35
CA SER A 115 13.91 9.44 -7.02
C SER A 115 15.01 10.42 -6.63
N VAL A 116 15.47 10.36 -5.39
CA VAL A 116 16.54 11.18 -4.83
C VAL A 116 17.82 10.35 -4.71
N ALA A 117 18.92 10.85 -5.28
CA ALA A 117 20.24 10.23 -5.22
C ALA A 117 21.20 11.12 -4.42
N CYS A 118 21.55 10.70 -3.21
CA CYS A 118 22.50 11.44 -2.39
C CYS A 118 23.94 11.10 -2.79
N GLN A 119 24.78 12.13 -2.88
CA GLN A 119 26.19 11.96 -3.24
C GLN A 119 27.02 11.32 -2.11
N VAL A 120 26.51 11.34 -0.88
CA VAL A 120 27.15 10.74 0.31
C VAL A 120 26.29 9.60 0.87
N ASN A 121 26.94 8.54 1.34
CA ASN A 121 26.25 7.37 1.91
C ASN A 121 25.77 7.57 3.37
N SER A 122 25.89 8.78 3.92
CA SER A 122 25.56 9.11 5.32
C SER A 122 24.11 9.53 5.56
N TRP A 123 23.26 9.45 4.54
CA TRP A 123 21.82 9.69 4.64
C TRP A 123 21.06 8.35 4.64
N LEU A 124 19.76 8.36 4.33
CA LEU A 124 18.89 7.20 4.12
C LEU A 124 19.36 6.32 2.94
N GLY A 125 20.63 6.01 2.79
CA GLY A 125 21.20 5.32 1.64
C GLY A 125 21.46 6.23 0.43
N LYS A 126 22.02 5.61 -0.61
CA LYS A 126 22.45 6.30 -1.83
C LYS A 126 21.28 6.73 -2.73
N HIS A 127 20.21 5.94 -2.75
CA HIS A 127 19.03 6.17 -3.58
C HIS A 127 17.77 5.94 -2.76
N ARG A 128 16.82 6.87 -2.83
CA ARG A 128 15.50 6.77 -2.22
C ARG A 128 14.43 7.29 -3.16
N GLU A 129 13.24 6.71 -3.04
CA GLU A 129 12.08 7.11 -3.82
C GLU A 129 11.02 7.67 -2.87
N PHE A 130 10.41 8.78 -3.27
CA PHE A 130 9.31 9.41 -2.58
C PHE A 130 8.13 9.49 -3.53
N VAL A 131 7.01 8.89 -3.15
CA VAL A 131 5.78 8.95 -3.93
C VAL A 131 4.97 10.14 -3.43
N ILE A 132 4.61 11.04 -4.34
CA ILE A 132 3.72 12.16 -4.04
C ILE A 132 2.28 11.65 -4.21
N VAL A 133 1.56 11.57 -3.09
CA VAL A 133 0.14 11.20 -3.10
C VAL A 133 -0.73 12.45 -3.22
N THR A 134 -0.38 13.49 -2.45
CA THR A 134 -0.96 14.84 -2.53
C THR A 134 0.13 15.88 -2.27
N ASP A 135 -0.21 17.17 -2.34
CA ASP A 135 0.68 18.26 -1.92
C ASP A 135 1.02 18.23 -0.42
N GLU A 136 0.19 17.55 0.38
CA GLU A 136 0.33 17.41 1.83
C GLU A 136 0.80 16.02 2.27
N GLN A 137 0.93 15.05 1.36
CA GLN A 137 1.26 13.66 1.68
C GLN A 137 2.32 13.04 0.75
N LEU A 138 3.38 12.48 1.35
CA LEU A 138 4.35 11.62 0.65
C LEU A 138 4.35 10.21 1.24
N LEU A 139 4.79 9.25 0.44
CA LEU A 139 5.15 7.91 0.90
C LEU A 139 6.61 7.61 0.56
N SER A 140 7.27 6.78 1.36
CA SER A 140 8.59 6.24 1.02
C SER A 140 8.76 4.83 1.57
N TYR A 141 9.28 3.92 0.75
CA TYR A 141 9.53 2.53 1.12
C TYR A 141 10.96 2.32 1.64
N TRP A 142 11.11 1.88 2.89
CA TRP A 142 12.37 1.53 3.52
C TRP A 142 12.29 0.11 4.10
N ASP A 143 13.12 -0.82 3.59
CA ASP A 143 13.42 -2.09 4.28
C ASP A 143 12.19 -2.92 4.70
N GLY A 144 11.20 -3.00 3.80
CA GLY A 144 9.94 -3.74 3.95
C GLY A 144 8.82 -2.92 4.61
N VAL A 145 8.97 -1.60 4.66
CA VAL A 145 8.06 -0.69 5.36
C VAL A 145 7.77 0.52 4.49
N ILE A 146 6.49 0.83 4.26
CA ILE A 146 6.07 2.08 3.62
C ILE A 146 5.77 3.08 4.73
N PHE A 147 6.54 4.17 4.79
CA PHE A 147 6.30 5.28 5.70
C PHE A 147 5.41 6.33 5.06
N PHE A 148 4.49 6.88 5.86
CA PHE A 148 3.58 7.94 5.48
C PHE A 148 4.09 9.25 6.06
N PHE A 149 4.25 10.24 5.19
CA PHE A 149 4.72 11.58 5.55
C PHE A 149 3.59 12.58 5.37
N VAL A 150 3.49 13.52 6.30
CA VAL A 150 2.66 14.72 6.15
C VAL A 150 3.53 15.96 6.09
N LYS A 151 3.16 16.92 5.27
CA LYS A 151 3.88 18.20 5.23
C LYS A 151 3.62 18.98 6.52
N ARG A 152 4.66 19.62 7.07
CA ARG A 152 4.52 20.60 8.15
C ARG A 152 4.28 21.98 7.53
N GLY A 153 3.29 22.70 8.05
CA GLY A 153 2.98 24.07 7.65
C GLY A 153 4.21 24.98 7.72
N SER A 154 4.32 25.90 6.76
CA SER A 154 5.44 26.84 6.62
C SER A 154 5.29 28.04 7.56
N SER A 155 5.12 27.84 8.87
CA SER A 155 5.11 28.97 9.80
C SER A 155 6.56 29.36 10.10
N ALA A 156 7.05 30.39 9.39
CA ALA A 156 8.44 30.84 9.35
C ALA A 156 9.07 31.21 10.71
N ASN A 157 8.30 31.21 11.81
CA ASN A 157 8.74 31.66 13.14
C ASN A 157 8.62 30.58 14.24
N GLN A 158 8.35 29.31 13.92
CA GLN A 158 8.29 28.26 14.94
C GLN A 158 9.58 27.44 15.00
N THR A 159 10.20 27.44 16.17
CA THR A 159 11.18 26.44 16.59
C THR A 159 10.61 25.04 16.33
N ILE A 160 11.44 24.13 15.79
CA ILE A 160 11.07 22.77 15.33
C ILE A 160 10.27 21.97 16.38
N ASN A 161 10.39 22.33 17.65
CA ASN A 161 9.78 21.69 18.81
C ASN A 161 8.34 22.15 19.12
N GLN A 162 7.76 23.13 18.41
CA GLN A 162 6.42 23.67 18.73
C GLN A 162 5.47 23.87 17.53
N ALA A 163 5.88 23.57 16.30
CA ALA A 163 4.94 23.62 15.17
C ALA A 163 3.97 22.43 15.23
N GLY A 164 2.81 22.63 15.85
CA GLY A 164 1.70 21.67 15.77
C GLY A 164 1.35 21.38 14.32
N LEU A 165 0.88 20.16 14.05
CA LEU A 165 0.31 19.81 12.75
C LEU A 165 -0.92 20.72 12.51
N GLU A 166 -0.78 21.70 11.62
CA GLU A 166 -1.89 22.58 11.24
C GLU A 166 -3.01 21.82 10.52
N THR A 167 -2.63 20.72 9.86
CA THR A 167 -3.50 19.83 9.10
C THR A 167 -3.47 18.44 9.70
N LEU A 168 -4.64 17.86 9.94
CA LEU A 168 -4.78 16.49 10.44
C LEU A 168 -4.99 15.53 9.25
N LEU A 169 -3.93 14.84 8.83
CA LEU A 169 -4.03 13.86 7.76
C LEU A 169 -4.64 12.55 8.28
N ILE A 170 -5.66 12.05 7.59
CA ILE A 170 -6.31 10.76 7.83
C ILE A 170 -5.86 9.82 6.72
N THR A 171 -5.31 8.67 7.11
CA THR A 171 -4.90 7.59 6.22
C THR A 171 -5.62 6.31 6.65
N PRO A 172 -5.65 5.25 5.82
CA PRO A 172 -6.23 3.98 6.24
C PRO A 172 -5.59 3.44 7.54
N GLN A 173 -4.33 3.78 7.80
CA GLN A 173 -3.53 3.31 8.93
C GLN A 173 -3.64 4.20 10.18
N SER A 174 -3.98 5.49 10.03
CA SER A 174 -3.87 6.45 11.14
C SER A 174 -4.71 7.72 10.97
N VAL A 175 -4.92 8.41 12.08
CA VAL A 175 -5.36 9.81 12.15
C VAL A 175 -4.24 10.63 12.77
N GLY A 176 -3.47 11.33 11.93
CA GLY A 176 -2.20 11.90 12.34
C GLY A 176 -1.26 10.84 12.90
N LEU A 177 -0.77 11.06 14.13
CA LEU A 177 0.10 10.13 14.86
C LEU A 177 -0.67 8.99 15.57
N LEU A 178 -2.01 9.06 15.63
CA LEU A 178 -2.84 8.06 16.30
C LEU A 178 -3.13 6.89 15.35
N ASN A 179 -2.87 5.66 15.79
CA ASN A 179 -3.00 4.45 14.99
C ASN A 179 -3.49 3.26 15.86
N PRO A 180 -3.76 2.08 15.29
CA PRO A 180 -4.25 0.91 16.05
C PRO A 180 -3.37 0.46 17.22
N ASP A 181 -2.06 0.76 17.21
CA ASP A 181 -1.15 0.40 18.31
C ASP A 181 -1.13 1.47 19.42
N SER A 182 -1.73 2.65 19.19
CA SER A 182 -1.80 3.74 20.17
C SER A 182 -2.63 3.34 21.38
N ASP A 183 -2.08 3.59 22.58
CA ASP A 183 -2.80 3.38 23.82
C ASP A 183 -3.99 4.34 23.94
N PHE A 184 -5.09 3.84 24.49
CA PHE A 184 -6.24 4.67 24.83
C PHE A 184 -6.00 5.36 26.19
N ASN A 185 -5.22 6.44 26.19
CA ASN A 185 -5.01 7.28 27.38
C ASN A 185 -4.74 8.74 27.00
N GLU A 186 -4.97 9.64 27.95
CA GLU A 186 -4.83 11.08 27.77
C GLU A 186 -3.42 11.49 27.30
N LYS A 187 -2.38 10.88 27.88
CA LYS A 187 -0.98 11.17 27.52
C LYS A 187 -0.72 10.93 26.03
N THR A 188 -1.13 9.77 25.52
CA THR A 188 -0.93 9.39 24.11
C THR A 188 -1.63 10.38 23.18
N LEU A 189 -2.83 10.85 23.57
CA LEU A 189 -3.60 11.83 22.81
C LEU A 189 -2.94 13.22 22.80
N LEU A 190 -2.44 13.68 23.95
CA LEU A 190 -1.73 14.95 24.07
C LEU A 190 -0.37 14.93 23.37
N ASP A 191 0.36 13.83 23.45
CA ASP A 191 1.63 13.65 22.74
C ASP A 191 1.41 13.69 21.22
N ALA A 192 0.31 13.10 20.73
CA ALA A 192 -0.05 13.13 19.31
C ALA A 192 -0.58 14.49 18.84
N LEU A 193 -1.33 15.20 19.69
CA LEU A 193 -2.03 16.45 19.37
C LEU A 193 -1.84 17.51 20.47
N PRO A 194 -0.61 18.05 20.63
CA PRO A 194 -0.25 18.87 21.79
C PRO A 194 -0.96 20.22 21.86
N SER A 195 -1.60 20.66 20.78
CA SER A 195 -2.39 21.90 20.74
C SER A 195 -3.82 21.75 21.28
N CYS A 196 -4.20 20.55 21.73
CA CYS A 196 -5.58 20.23 22.09
C CYS A 196 -5.74 20.05 23.60
N THR A 197 -6.95 20.27 24.09
CA THR A 197 -7.36 19.80 25.41
C THR A 197 -8.14 18.51 25.27
N VAL A 198 -8.09 17.65 26.28
CA VAL A 198 -8.71 16.31 26.26
C VAL A 198 -9.66 16.19 27.43
N GLU A 199 -10.87 15.68 27.17
CA GLU A 199 -11.87 15.38 28.21
C GLU A 199 -12.32 13.93 28.10
N LEU A 200 -12.34 13.18 29.20
CA LEU A 200 -12.96 11.85 29.26
C LEU A 200 -14.48 11.99 29.41
N LYS A 201 -15.25 11.32 28.55
CA LYS A 201 -16.71 11.33 28.54
C LYS A 201 -17.27 9.92 28.43
N THR A 202 -18.53 9.78 28.80
CA THR A 202 -19.30 8.55 28.66
C THR A 202 -20.44 8.76 27.66
N ALA A 203 -20.73 7.73 26.88
CA ALA A 203 -21.91 7.67 26.03
C ALA A 203 -22.69 6.40 26.37
N THR A 204 -23.95 6.56 26.74
CA THR A 204 -24.87 5.44 26.96
C THR A 204 -25.61 5.12 25.68
N GLN A 205 -25.59 3.87 25.25
CA GLN A 205 -26.34 3.36 24.11
C GLN A 205 -27.23 2.20 24.56
N ILE A 206 -28.52 2.28 24.24
CA ILE A 206 -29.44 1.19 24.49
C ILE A 206 -29.24 0.13 23.39
N THR A 207 -28.94 -1.11 23.76
CA THR A 207 -28.76 -2.23 22.85
C THR A 207 -30.11 -2.65 22.24
N LYS A 208 -30.07 -3.54 21.23
CA LYS A 208 -31.31 -4.10 20.65
C LYS A 208 -32.12 -4.92 21.67
N GLU A 209 -31.46 -5.42 22.70
CA GLU A 209 -32.04 -6.22 23.79
C GLU A 209 -32.59 -5.33 24.92
N GLY A 210 -32.38 -4.02 24.85
CA GLY A 210 -32.85 -3.05 25.84
C GLY A 210 -31.83 -2.73 26.94
N ASP A 211 -30.67 -3.38 26.94
CA ASP A 211 -29.61 -3.14 27.92
C ASP A 211 -28.89 -1.81 27.65
N GLU A 212 -28.43 -1.16 28.72
CA GLU A 212 -27.60 0.04 28.61
C GLU A 212 -26.12 -0.36 28.45
N GLN A 213 -25.55 -0.02 27.32
CA GLN A 213 -24.11 -0.10 27.07
C GLN A 213 -23.49 1.28 27.26
N VAL A 214 -22.70 1.44 28.33
CA VAL A 214 -21.92 2.65 28.56
C VAL A 214 -20.55 2.48 27.91
N THR A 215 -20.17 3.44 27.06
CA THR A 215 -18.84 3.47 26.43
C THR A 215 -18.11 4.73 26.82
N GLU A 216 -16.91 4.59 27.36
CA GLU A 216 -16.00 5.70 27.61
C GLU A 216 -15.32 6.14 26.31
N TYR A 217 -15.07 7.44 26.17
CA TYR A 217 -14.38 8.01 25.02
C TYR A 217 -13.70 9.32 25.42
N PHE A 218 -12.58 9.63 24.77
CA PHE A 218 -11.96 10.94 24.89
C PHE A 218 -12.52 11.88 23.83
N GLU A 219 -12.91 13.09 24.22
CA GLU A 219 -13.23 14.18 23.31
C GLU A 219 -12.08 15.20 23.34
N LEU A 220 -11.58 15.56 22.16
CA LEU A 220 -10.48 16.52 22.02
C LEU A 220 -11.00 17.83 21.45
N PHE A 221 -10.52 18.92 22.04
CA PHE A 221 -10.91 20.27 21.66
C PHE A 221 -9.69 21.07 21.21
N ARG A 222 -9.85 21.82 20.11
CA ARG A 222 -8.90 22.83 19.66
C ARG A 222 -9.66 24.15 19.60
N GLN A 223 -9.16 25.18 20.29
CA GLN A 223 -9.81 26.49 20.34
C GLN A 223 -11.30 26.40 20.77
N ASN A 224 -11.60 25.56 21.76
CA ASN A 224 -12.96 25.31 22.28
C ASN A 224 -13.95 24.67 21.28
N GLN A 225 -13.46 24.16 20.14
CA GLN A 225 -14.24 23.38 19.19
C GLN A 225 -13.86 21.90 19.30
N SER A 226 -14.86 21.03 19.39
CA SER A 226 -14.66 19.58 19.37
C SER A 226 -14.14 19.18 17.99
N ILE A 227 -12.94 18.61 17.94
CA ILE A 227 -12.29 18.21 16.69
C ILE A 227 -12.26 16.69 16.53
N LEU A 228 -12.23 15.93 17.63
CA LEU A 228 -12.12 14.48 17.62
C LEU A 228 -12.90 13.85 18.77
N LYS A 229 -13.44 12.65 18.52
CA LYS A 229 -13.88 11.71 19.56
C LYS A 229 -13.18 10.37 19.36
N VAL A 230 -12.42 9.93 20.35
CA VAL A 230 -11.61 8.72 20.32
C VAL A 230 -12.24 7.68 21.22
N TYR A 231 -12.47 6.49 20.69
CA TYR A 231 -13.09 5.36 21.39
C TYR A 231 -12.09 4.20 21.53
N PRO A 232 -12.08 3.51 22.68
CA PRO A 232 -11.23 2.35 22.91
C PRO A 232 -11.74 1.10 22.21
N ASP A 233 -10.83 0.14 22.04
CA ASP A 233 -11.11 -1.28 22.11
C ASP A 233 -11.06 -1.64 23.61
N ASP A 234 -12.21 -1.97 24.20
CA ASP A 234 -12.32 -2.23 25.64
C ASP A 234 -11.47 -3.43 26.10
N ALA A 235 -11.18 -4.39 25.21
CA ALA A 235 -10.39 -5.57 25.55
C ALA A 235 -8.88 -5.29 25.49
N LEU A 236 -8.45 -4.47 24.53
CA LEU A 236 -7.02 -4.20 24.29
C LEU A 236 -6.53 -2.91 24.95
N MET A 237 -7.44 -2.03 25.39
CA MET A 237 -7.13 -0.67 25.86
C MET A 237 -6.33 0.15 24.83
N LYS A 238 -6.61 -0.11 23.55
CA LYS A 238 -6.03 0.59 22.39
C LYS A 238 -7.09 1.45 21.72
N ILE A 239 -6.67 2.38 20.87
CA ILE A 239 -7.63 3.16 20.07
C ILE A 239 -8.29 2.25 19.02
N ALA A 240 -9.61 2.12 19.06
CA ALA A 240 -10.38 1.34 18.08
C ALA A 240 -11.05 2.20 17.01
N ARG A 241 -11.46 3.42 17.37
CA ARG A 241 -12.24 4.27 16.47
C ARG A 241 -12.03 5.73 16.79
N ILE A 242 -11.92 6.54 15.76
CA ILE A 242 -11.81 7.99 15.86
C ILE A 242 -12.89 8.62 14.97
N ARG A 243 -13.72 9.47 15.55
CA ARG A 243 -14.66 10.32 14.81
C ARG A 243 -14.03 11.70 14.67
N VAL A 244 -13.95 12.21 13.45
CA VAL A 244 -13.26 13.45 13.10
C VAL A 244 -14.26 14.52 12.68
N PHE A 245 -14.17 15.67 13.35
CA PHE A 245 -14.98 16.88 13.16
C PHE A 245 -14.10 18.11 12.87
N ASP A 246 -12.79 17.91 12.69
CA ASP A 246 -11.83 18.95 12.35
C ASP A 246 -11.98 19.40 10.88
N ASP A 247 -12.27 20.68 10.64
CA ASP A 247 -12.40 21.24 9.31
C ASP A 247 -11.05 21.37 8.58
N LYS A 248 -9.95 21.24 9.33
CA LYS A 248 -8.58 21.17 8.81
C LYS A 248 -8.13 19.74 8.53
N ALA A 249 -8.96 18.73 8.82
CA ALA A 249 -8.61 17.36 8.48
C ALA A 249 -8.71 17.10 6.98
N ILE A 250 -7.80 16.26 6.48
CA ILE A 250 -7.78 15.82 5.08
C ILE A 250 -7.77 14.29 5.10
N ALA A 251 -8.73 13.68 4.42
CA ALA A 251 -8.80 12.24 4.19
C ALA A 251 -8.49 11.90 2.71
N PRO A 252 -8.41 10.61 2.33
CA PRO A 252 -8.27 10.21 0.92
C PRO A 252 -9.29 10.90 0.02
N LEU A 253 -8.97 11.03 -1.28
CA LEU A 253 -9.67 11.90 -2.25
C LEU A 253 -9.66 13.38 -1.87
N GLN A 254 -8.74 13.80 -1.00
CA GLN A 254 -8.68 15.16 -0.46
C GLN A 254 -10.00 15.59 0.19
N ALA A 255 -10.73 14.62 0.77
CA ALA A 255 -12.02 14.85 1.38
C ALA A 255 -11.84 15.75 2.63
N LYS A 256 -12.61 16.84 2.65
CA LYS A 256 -12.64 17.83 3.74
C LYS A 256 -14.09 18.04 4.20
N LEU A 257 -14.29 18.28 5.49
CA LEU A 257 -15.61 18.58 6.02
C LEU A 257 -16.26 19.76 5.28
N GLY A 258 -17.58 19.72 5.12
CA GLY A 258 -18.37 20.67 4.33
C GLY A 258 -18.36 20.41 2.82
N THR A 259 -17.48 19.55 2.30
CA THR A 259 -17.45 19.18 0.88
C THR A 259 -18.68 18.32 0.54
N ILE A 260 -19.30 18.57 -0.62
CA ILE A 260 -20.46 17.80 -1.07
C ILE A 260 -20.05 16.43 -1.63
N TYR A 261 -20.92 15.43 -1.45
CA TYR A 261 -20.73 14.06 -1.93
C TYR A 261 -20.24 13.98 -3.39
N ALA A 262 -20.94 14.66 -4.30
CA ALA A 262 -20.63 14.63 -5.73
C ALA A 262 -19.24 15.20 -6.08
N LYS A 263 -18.64 16.00 -5.18
CA LYS A 263 -17.27 16.49 -5.34
C LYS A 263 -16.25 15.53 -4.75
N VAL A 264 -16.57 14.89 -3.63
CA VAL A 264 -15.69 13.89 -3.01
C VAL A 264 -15.53 12.67 -3.92
N PHE A 265 -16.63 12.17 -4.50
CA PHE A 265 -16.65 10.88 -5.22
C PHE A 265 -16.89 10.99 -6.72
N LYS A 266 -16.58 12.14 -7.33
CA LYS A 266 -16.93 12.53 -8.70
C LYS A 266 -16.67 11.45 -9.77
N ASN A 267 -15.75 10.51 -9.54
CA ASN A 267 -15.37 9.44 -10.47
C ASN A 267 -15.29 8.03 -9.84
N GLU A 268 -15.71 7.84 -8.58
CA GLU A 268 -15.40 6.64 -7.78
C GLU A 268 -16.64 5.80 -7.41
N GLU A 269 -17.79 6.04 -8.05
CA GLU A 269 -19.08 5.45 -7.66
C GLU A 269 -19.10 3.91 -7.68
N LYS A 270 -18.21 3.27 -8.44
CA LYS A 270 -18.20 1.81 -8.61
C LYS A 270 -17.61 1.01 -7.44
N ILE A 271 -16.89 1.67 -6.53
CA ILE A 271 -16.17 1.02 -5.43
C ILE A 271 -16.64 1.50 -4.05
N LEU A 272 -17.79 2.19 -4.01
CA LEU A 272 -18.37 2.79 -2.81
C LEU A 272 -19.57 1.97 -2.33
N ASP A 273 -19.56 1.62 -1.06
CA ASP A 273 -20.74 1.15 -0.33
C ASP A 273 -21.29 2.31 0.51
N CYS A 274 -22.52 2.75 0.21
CA CYS A 274 -23.21 3.82 0.92
C CYS A 274 -24.51 3.30 1.55
N GLN A 275 -24.64 3.50 2.86
CA GLN A 275 -25.78 3.08 3.64
C GLN A 275 -26.50 4.29 4.25
N ALA A 276 -27.76 4.50 3.84
CA ALA A 276 -28.60 5.57 4.36
C ALA A 276 -29.44 5.10 5.57
N GLY A 277 -29.67 5.99 6.54
CA GLY A 277 -30.68 5.76 7.58
C GLY A 277 -30.36 4.63 8.56
N ILE A 278 -29.08 4.38 8.84
CA ILE A 278 -28.66 3.42 9.86
C ILE A 278 -29.29 3.84 11.19
N LYS A 279 -29.84 2.90 11.99
CA LYS A 279 -30.67 3.18 13.19
C LYS A 279 -30.09 4.25 14.15
N LYS A 280 -28.76 4.36 14.27
CA LYS A 280 -28.07 5.33 15.15
C LYS A 280 -27.78 6.70 14.48
N ARG A 281 -28.11 6.84 13.19
CA ARG A 281 -27.81 7.98 12.31
C ARG A 281 -28.97 8.24 11.33
N SER A 282 -30.18 8.31 11.86
CA SER A 282 -31.36 8.65 11.05
C SER A 282 -31.13 9.97 10.31
N GLY A 283 -31.39 9.99 9.00
CA GLY A 283 -31.19 11.15 8.14
C GLY A 283 -29.77 11.37 7.61
N GLN A 284 -28.79 10.53 8.00
CA GLN A 284 -27.43 10.58 7.45
C GLN A 284 -27.16 9.40 6.51
N THR A 285 -26.18 9.58 5.62
CA THR A 285 -25.64 8.52 4.78
C THR A 285 -24.19 8.27 5.15
N VAL A 286 -23.82 7.02 5.40
CA VAL A 286 -22.44 6.62 5.67
C VAL A 286 -21.91 5.90 4.45
N CYS A 287 -20.81 6.38 3.90
CA CYS A 287 -20.16 5.79 2.74
C CYS A 287 -18.77 5.28 3.10
N SER A 288 -18.36 4.16 2.54
CA SER A 288 -17.00 3.61 2.67
C SER A 288 -16.59 2.96 1.36
N PHE A 289 -15.28 2.85 1.14
CA PHE A 289 -14.76 2.07 0.02
C PHE A 289 -14.79 0.59 0.37
N GLU A 290 -15.21 -0.26 -0.59
CA GLU A 290 -15.18 -1.71 -0.42
C GLU A 290 -13.78 -2.22 -0.04
N ASN A 291 -12.74 -1.58 -0.60
CA ASN A 291 -11.33 -1.94 -0.42
C ASN A 291 -10.60 -1.11 0.65
N MET A 292 -11.29 -0.20 1.34
CA MET A 292 -10.73 0.66 2.39
C MET A 292 -11.81 0.96 3.43
N SER A 293 -12.21 -0.08 4.17
CA SER A 293 -13.26 -0.02 5.19
C SER A 293 -12.83 0.69 6.48
N SER A 294 -11.54 0.93 6.67
CA SER A 294 -11.01 1.66 7.83
C SER A 294 -11.37 3.15 7.83
N ILE A 295 -11.89 3.69 6.71
CA ILE A 295 -12.38 5.06 6.63
C ILE A 295 -13.82 5.06 6.15
N GLN A 296 -14.68 5.75 6.88
CA GLN A 296 -16.07 6.02 6.51
C GLN A 296 -16.33 7.52 6.48
N TYR A 297 -17.18 7.93 5.55
CA TYR A 297 -17.54 9.31 5.29
C TYR A 297 -19.02 9.48 5.62
N VAL A 298 -19.35 10.39 6.53
CA VAL A 298 -20.73 10.64 6.94
C VAL A 298 -21.23 11.91 6.27
N PHE A 299 -22.29 11.76 5.47
CA PHE A 299 -22.93 12.85 4.76
C PHE A 299 -24.28 13.20 5.38
N GLU A 300 -24.55 14.49 5.49
CA GLU A 300 -25.82 15.04 5.93
C GLU A 300 -26.47 15.88 4.81
N PRO A 301 -27.75 15.66 4.49
CA PRO A 301 -28.43 16.39 3.42
C PRO A 301 -28.56 17.88 3.75
N SER A 302 -28.27 18.74 2.77
CA SER A 302 -28.26 20.20 2.97
C SER A 302 -29.66 20.84 3.10
N LYS A 303 -30.73 20.15 2.71
CA LYS A 303 -32.12 20.66 2.75
C LYS A 303 -33.12 19.53 3.04
N GLN A 304 -34.13 19.82 3.86
CA GLN A 304 -35.35 19.01 3.90
C GLN A 304 -36.29 19.43 2.76
N GLY A 305 -36.70 18.47 1.93
CA GLY A 305 -37.60 18.69 0.80
C GLY A 305 -37.85 17.39 0.03
N VAL A 306 -38.85 17.38 -0.85
CA VAL A 306 -39.14 16.23 -1.74
C VAL A 306 -38.16 16.24 -2.90
N ILE A 307 -36.92 15.83 -2.64
CA ILE A 307 -35.90 15.56 -3.66
C ILE A 307 -35.64 14.06 -3.71
N SER A 308 -35.22 13.54 -4.86
CA SER A 308 -34.89 12.11 -4.97
C SER A 308 -33.73 11.75 -4.02
N PRO A 309 -33.64 10.52 -3.50
CA PRO A 309 -32.55 10.13 -2.59
C PRO A 309 -31.15 10.38 -3.16
N ILE A 310 -30.95 10.12 -4.46
CA ILE A 310 -29.67 10.33 -5.15
C ILE A 310 -29.35 11.83 -5.26
N GLU A 311 -30.33 12.65 -5.62
CA GLU A 311 -30.14 14.10 -5.69
C GLU A 311 -29.88 14.71 -4.32
N GLY A 312 -30.55 14.20 -3.28
CA GLY A 312 -30.28 14.55 -1.88
C GLY A 312 -28.86 14.19 -1.45
N LEU A 313 -28.38 12.99 -1.81
CA LEU A 313 -27.03 12.54 -1.52
C LEU A 313 -25.99 13.40 -2.25
N ASN A 314 -26.17 13.69 -3.54
CA ASN A 314 -25.26 14.53 -4.32
C ASN A 314 -25.08 15.95 -3.76
N GLN A 315 -26.07 16.45 -3.02
CA GLN A 315 -26.04 17.74 -2.33
C GLN A 315 -25.68 17.63 -0.83
N ALA A 316 -25.53 16.42 -0.31
CA ALA A 316 -25.21 16.19 1.09
C ALA A 316 -23.76 16.59 1.36
N LYS A 317 -23.53 17.23 2.50
CA LYS A 317 -22.20 17.69 2.94
C LYS A 317 -21.56 16.65 3.82
N LEU A 318 -20.26 16.45 3.66
CA LEU A 318 -19.45 15.66 4.57
C LEU A 318 -19.41 16.36 5.93
N VAL A 319 -19.97 15.75 6.97
CA VAL A 319 -20.05 16.34 8.32
C VAL A 319 -19.14 15.64 9.32
N GLU A 320 -18.70 14.43 9.01
CA GLU A 320 -17.85 13.63 9.88
C GLU A 320 -17.08 12.61 9.05
N ILE A 321 -15.83 12.35 9.46
CA ILE A 321 -15.03 11.24 8.95
C ILE A 321 -14.82 10.27 10.12
N ILE A 322 -15.09 8.99 9.91
CA ILE A 322 -14.89 7.93 10.90
C ILE A 322 -13.69 7.13 10.46
N TRP A 323 -12.67 7.07 11.29
CA TRP A 323 -11.58 6.15 11.15
C TRP A 323 -11.77 4.97 12.11
N ILE A 324 -11.58 3.76 11.61
CA ILE A 324 -11.73 2.49 12.35
C ILE A 324 -10.38 1.79 12.30
N ALA A 325 -9.89 1.40 13.47
CA ALA A 325 -8.63 0.68 13.60
C ALA A 325 -8.72 -0.67 12.88
N ASP A 326 -7.81 -0.88 11.94
CA ASP A 326 -7.60 -2.16 11.28
C ASP A 326 -6.14 -2.57 11.48
N THR A 327 -5.91 -3.45 12.45
CA THR A 327 -4.58 -3.96 12.78
C THR A 327 -3.96 -4.76 11.63
N SER A 328 -4.76 -5.26 10.69
CA SER A 328 -4.26 -5.96 9.50
C SER A 328 -3.59 -5.03 8.50
N LEU A 329 -3.83 -3.72 8.58
CA LEU A 329 -3.14 -2.71 7.75
C LEU A 329 -1.74 -2.38 8.27
N ILE A 330 -1.47 -2.57 9.56
CA ILE A 330 -0.13 -2.39 10.13
C ILE A 330 0.64 -3.71 10.07
N ASN A 331 -0.02 -4.76 10.56
CA ASN A 331 0.54 -6.09 10.70
C ASN A 331 -0.18 -6.99 9.72
N GLU A 332 0.21 -6.96 8.45
CA GLU A 332 -0.09 -8.07 7.56
C GLU A 332 0.72 -9.25 8.09
N LYS A 333 0.18 -9.93 9.11
CA LYS A 333 0.69 -11.22 9.54
C LYS A 333 0.59 -12.10 8.31
N VAL A 334 1.72 -12.31 7.64
CA VAL A 334 1.93 -13.49 6.80
C VAL A 334 1.40 -14.63 7.66
N ARG A 335 0.24 -15.22 7.27
CA ARG A 335 -0.39 -16.29 8.03
C ARG A 335 0.70 -17.27 8.43
N ALA A 336 0.87 -17.48 9.74
CA ALA A 336 1.82 -18.47 10.23
C ALA A 336 1.54 -19.79 9.52
N GLU A 337 2.61 -20.36 8.95
CA GLU A 337 2.58 -21.57 8.14
C GLU A 337 1.74 -22.64 8.84
N PRO A 338 0.79 -23.30 8.16
CA PRO A 338 0.49 -24.67 8.53
C PRO A 338 1.76 -25.50 8.29
N ASP A 339 2.12 -26.35 9.25
CA ASP A 339 3.25 -27.27 9.15
C ASP A 339 3.35 -27.85 7.73
N PRO A 340 4.57 -27.93 7.14
CA PRO A 340 4.73 -28.42 5.78
C PRO A 340 4.08 -29.80 5.67
N ALA A 341 3.00 -29.86 4.88
CA ALA A 341 2.37 -31.11 4.57
C ALA A 341 3.45 -32.04 3.99
N PRO A 342 3.54 -33.29 4.46
CA PRO A 342 4.55 -34.23 3.99
C PRO A 342 4.50 -34.29 2.47
N MET A 343 5.67 -34.22 1.82
CA MET A 343 5.79 -34.27 0.36
C MET A 343 5.10 -35.53 -0.18
N ILE A 344 3.87 -35.39 -0.67
CA ILE A 344 3.20 -36.46 -1.41
C ILE A 344 3.83 -36.49 -2.79
N LYS A 345 4.74 -37.45 -3.01
CA LYS A 345 5.23 -37.78 -4.35
C LYS A 345 4.04 -38.25 -5.17
N ARG A 346 3.62 -37.47 -6.17
CA ARG A 346 2.67 -37.96 -7.19
C ARG A 346 3.30 -39.16 -7.90
N ALA A 347 2.56 -40.27 -7.93
CA ALA A 347 2.92 -41.43 -8.72
C ALA A 347 3.06 -41.03 -10.19
N ALA A 348 4.11 -41.53 -10.86
CA ALA A 348 4.31 -41.32 -12.28
C ALA A 348 3.11 -41.90 -13.08
N PRO A 349 2.77 -41.33 -14.25
CA PRO A 349 1.71 -41.86 -15.08
C PRO A 349 2.10 -43.26 -15.54
N THR A 350 1.40 -44.29 -15.08
CA THR A 350 1.50 -45.63 -15.65
C THR A 350 0.93 -45.60 -17.05
N THR A 351 1.82 -45.67 -18.05
CA THR A 351 1.45 -45.94 -19.44
C THR A 351 1.05 -47.40 -19.55
N ASP A 352 -0.26 -47.66 -19.60
CA ASP A 352 -0.80 -48.98 -19.88
C ASP A 352 -0.52 -49.37 -21.33
N THR A 353 0.14 -50.51 -21.52
CA THR A 353 0.10 -51.24 -22.79
C THR A 353 -0.05 -52.74 -22.53
N LYS A 354 -1.08 -53.32 -23.16
CA LYS A 354 -1.37 -54.74 -23.45
C LYS A 354 -2.04 -55.62 -22.38
N ALA A 355 -3.34 -55.81 -22.62
CA ALA A 355 -4.04 -57.07 -22.82
C ALA A 355 -3.53 -58.33 -22.10
N SER A 356 -4.32 -58.82 -21.13
CA SER A 356 -4.53 -60.25 -20.93
C SER A 356 -5.92 -60.51 -20.35
N LYS A 357 -6.62 -61.46 -20.96
CA LYS A 357 -7.82 -62.13 -20.42
C LYS A 357 -7.46 -62.84 -19.11
N GLY A 358 -8.34 -62.81 -18.12
CA GLY A 358 -8.27 -63.68 -16.95
C GLY A 358 -8.97 -63.13 -15.72
N ASP A 359 -10.15 -63.70 -15.46
CA ASP A 359 -10.81 -63.91 -14.17
C ASP A 359 -10.91 -62.78 -13.13
N LEU A 360 -12.17 -62.38 -12.91
CA LEU A 360 -12.67 -61.58 -11.80
C LEU A 360 -12.25 -62.20 -10.46
N LYS A 361 -11.36 -61.50 -9.74
CA LYS A 361 -11.23 -61.64 -8.29
C LYS A 361 -11.31 -60.24 -7.67
N ILE A 362 -12.50 -59.93 -7.15
CA ILE A 362 -12.76 -58.69 -6.41
C ILE A 362 -12.12 -58.82 -5.03
N THR A 363 -10.90 -58.29 -4.87
CA THR A 363 -10.35 -57.94 -3.56
C THR A 363 -10.43 -56.44 -3.41
N GLY A 364 -11.31 -55.99 -2.52
CA GLY A 364 -11.50 -54.58 -2.18
C GLY A 364 -10.26 -54.01 -1.49
N ALA A 365 -9.36 -53.44 -2.28
CA ALA A 365 -8.41 -52.45 -1.81
C ALA A 365 -9.09 -51.08 -1.94
N VAL A 366 -9.47 -50.51 -0.80
CA VAL A 366 -9.89 -49.10 -0.72
C VAL A 366 -8.68 -48.28 -1.15
N MET A 367 -8.70 -47.76 -2.38
CA MET A 367 -7.75 -46.73 -2.78
C MET A 367 -7.96 -45.54 -1.83
N PRO A 368 -6.92 -45.00 -1.20
CA PRO A 368 -7.07 -43.78 -0.42
C PRO A 368 -7.65 -42.72 -1.37
N MET A 369 -8.83 -42.19 -1.01
CA MET A 369 -9.35 -41.00 -1.69
C MET A 369 -8.29 -39.91 -1.50
N GLU A 370 -7.52 -39.62 -2.55
CA GLU A 370 -6.73 -38.40 -2.61
C GLU A 370 -7.73 -37.26 -2.47
N MET A 371 -7.74 -36.61 -1.29
CA MET A 371 -8.51 -35.39 -1.11
C MET A 371 -8.07 -34.41 -2.20
N PRO A 372 -9.01 -33.82 -2.97
CA PRO A 372 -8.66 -32.85 -3.99
C PRO A 372 -7.85 -31.74 -3.33
N ILE A 373 -6.63 -31.55 -3.82
CA ILE A 373 -5.75 -30.48 -3.36
C ILE A 373 -6.50 -29.17 -3.57
N ASP A 374 -6.68 -28.41 -2.50
CA ASP A 374 -7.21 -27.05 -2.55
C ASP A 374 -6.36 -26.22 -3.53
N VAL A 375 -6.97 -25.84 -4.65
CA VAL A 375 -6.29 -25.18 -5.76
C VAL A 375 -5.81 -23.79 -5.37
N GLU A 376 -6.51 -23.10 -4.46
CA GLU A 376 -6.07 -21.82 -3.93
C GLU A 376 -4.79 -22.01 -3.11
N LYS A 377 -4.75 -23.03 -2.25
CA LYS A 377 -3.54 -23.38 -1.49
C LYS A 377 -2.39 -23.77 -2.41
N ALA A 378 -2.66 -24.50 -3.49
CA ALA A 378 -1.64 -24.86 -4.48
C ALA A 378 -1.07 -23.62 -5.19
N TYR A 379 -1.92 -22.67 -5.58
CA TYR A 379 -1.50 -21.39 -6.12
C TYR A 379 -0.61 -20.62 -5.14
N GLN A 380 -1.02 -20.49 -3.88
CA GLN A 380 -0.24 -19.80 -2.84
C GLN A 380 1.16 -20.41 -2.66
N ILE A 381 1.28 -21.74 -2.72
CA ILE A 381 2.58 -22.43 -2.68
C ILE A 381 3.45 -22.07 -3.88
N GLN A 382 2.89 -22.05 -5.08
CA GLN A 382 3.64 -21.69 -6.29
C GLN A 382 4.02 -20.20 -6.32
N ASP A 383 3.16 -19.32 -5.83
CA ASP A 383 3.43 -17.89 -5.78
C ASP A 383 4.56 -17.56 -4.80
N LYS A 384 4.57 -18.20 -3.63
CA LYS A 384 5.71 -18.16 -2.68
C LYS A 384 7.01 -18.65 -3.35
N ARG A 385 6.96 -19.81 -4.03
CA ARG A 385 8.13 -20.34 -4.76
C ARG A 385 8.61 -19.37 -5.84
N LEU A 386 7.69 -18.77 -6.60
CA LEU A 386 7.99 -17.78 -7.63
C LEU A 386 8.72 -16.57 -7.02
N GLN A 387 8.26 -16.08 -5.87
CA GLN A 387 8.89 -14.96 -5.16
C GLN A 387 10.30 -15.30 -4.67
N GLU A 388 10.49 -16.50 -4.13
CA GLU A 388 11.81 -16.98 -3.68
C GLU A 388 12.81 -17.05 -4.86
N VAL A 389 12.42 -17.65 -5.99
CA VAL A 389 13.30 -17.73 -7.17
C VAL A 389 13.53 -16.36 -7.80
N TYR A 390 12.54 -15.48 -7.78
CA TYR A 390 12.66 -14.08 -8.22
C TYR A 390 13.72 -13.33 -7.39
N ASN A 391 13.65 -13.41 -6.07
CA ASN A 391 14.62 -12.76 -5.20
C ASN A 391 16.04 -13.29 -5.44
N ARG A 392 16.20 -14.61 -5.59
CA ARG A 392 17.49 -15.23 -5.89
C ARG A 392 18.08 -14.76 -7.22
N ILE A 393 17.28 -14.68 -8.29
CA ILE A 393 17.78 -14.21 -9.59
C ILE A 393 18.14 -12.73 -9.59
N ILE A 394 17.41 -11.89 -8.84
CA ILE A 394 17.79 -10.47 -8.67
C ILE A 394 19.15 -10.35 -7.99
N ILE A 395 19.41 -11.14 -6.94
CA ILE A 395 20.72 -11.19 -6.26
C ILE A 395 21.82 -11.65 -7.23
N ALA A 396 21.59 -12.73 -7.97
CA ALA A 396 22.55 -13.27 -8.93
C ALA A 396 22.90 -12.27 -10.05
N LEU A 397 21.89 -11.59 -10.62
CA LEU A 397 22.07 -10.55 -11.63
C LEU A 397 22.88 -9.36 -11.07
N THR A 398 22.59 -8.94 -9.83
CA THR A 398 23.31 -7.86 -9.15
C THR A 398 24.78 -8.23 -8.90
N LYS A 399 25.06 -9.45 -8.43
CA LYS A 399 26.42 -9.94 -8.18
C LYS A 399 27.25 -9.98 -9.48
N LYS A 400 26.66 -10.47 -10.57
CA LYS A 400 27.32 -10.54 -11.89
C LYS A 400 27.71 -9.17 -12.43
N MET A 401 26.91 -8.13 -12.15
CA MET A 401 27.26 -6.75 -12.49
C MET A 401 28.41 -6.20 -11.64
N GLY A 402 28.42 -6.50 -10.33
CA GLY A 402 29.49 -6.08 -9.43
C GLY A 402 30.86 -6.67 -9.83
N LEU A 403 30.87 -7.91 -10.33
CA LEU A 403 32.08 -8.57 -10.85
C LEU A 403 32.57 -7.93 -12.16
N ASN A 404 31.66 -7.58 -13.07
CA ASN A 404 32.03 -6.96 -14.35
C ASN A 404 32.63 -5.55 -14.19
N LYS A 405 32.22 -4.79 -13.16
CA LYS A 405 32.79 -3.46 -12.89
C LYS A 405 34.24 -3.49 -12.44
N LYS A 406 34.70 -4.56 -11.80
CA LYS A 406 36.10 -4.70 -11.37
C LYS A 406 37.08 -5.00 -12.51
N ASN A 407 36.57 -5.43 -13.67
CA ASN A 407 37.39 -5.84 -14.82
C ASN A 407 37.34 -4.84 -15.99
N ALA A 408 36.63 -3.71 -15.83
CA ALA A 408 36.38 -2.76 -16.90
C ALA A 408 36.72 -1.33 -16.46
N GLU A 409 37.98 -1.09 -16.09
CA GLU A 409 38.56 0.25 -16.13
C GLU A 409 38.97 0.53 -17.59
N GLY A 410 38.09 1.16 -18.38
CA GLY A 410 38.52 1.71 -19.67
C GLY A 410 37.49 1.90 -20.78
N GLU A 411 36.30 1.30 -20.73
CA GLU A 411 35.37 1.37 -21.87
C GLU A 411 33.97 1.83 -21.48
N ASN A 412 33.58 2.97 -22.04
CA ASN A 412 32.33 3.67 -21.81
C ASN A 412 31.20 3.01 -22.61
N VAL A 413 30.82 1.79 -22.22
CA VAL A 413 29.74 1.04 -22.87
C VAL A 413 28.46 1.21 -22.08
N ASN A 414 27.46 1.80 -22.74
CA ASN A 414 26.07 1.95 -22.32
C ASN A 414 25.39 0.57 -22.18
N LYS A 415 25.83 -0.22 -21.19
CA LYS A 415 25.38 -1.59 -20.97
C LYS A 415 24.09 -1.54 -20.18
N THR A 416 22.96 -1.64 -20.88
CA THR A 416 21.63 -1.70 -20.27
C THR A 416 21.60 -2.77 -19.19
N ASP A 417 21.14 -2.39 -18.00
CA ASP A 417 21.13 -3.25 -16.82
C ASP A 417 20.18 -4.46 -17.03
N ASN A 418 20.77 -5.67 -17.11
CA ASN A 418 20.01 -6.91 -17.23
C ASN A 418 19.04 -7.14 -16.06
N ARG A 419 19.35 -6.60 -14.87
CA ARG A 419 18.44 -6.61 -13.72
C ARG A 419 17.18 -5.81 -14.03
N ILE A 420 17.32 -4.59 -14.56
CA ILE A 420 16.18 -3.73 -14.93
C ILE A 420 15.33 -4.41 -16.00
N LYS A 421 15.95 -4.99 -17.03
CA LYS A 421 15.22 -5.75 -18.06
C LYS A 421 14.43 -6.92 -17.47
N PHE A 422 15.04 -7.67 -16.55
CA PHE A 422 14.38 -8.79 -15.89
C PHE A 422 13.20 -8.33 -15.02
N ILE A 423 13.37 -7.26 -14.23
CA ILE A 423 12.29 -6.66 -13.43
C ILE A 423 11.11 -6.26 -14.33
N ASN A 424 11.39 -5.56 -15.43
CA ASN A 424 10.35 -5.12 -16.37
C ASN A 424 9.66 -6.30 -17.06
N ALA A 425 10.41 -7.34 -17.43
CA ALA A 425 9.85 -8.56 -18.00
C ALA A 425 8.96 -9.30 -16.99
N GLN A 426 9.34 -9.33 -15.71
CA GLN A 426 8.53 -9.93 -14.66
C GLN A 426 7.23 -9.14 -14.43
N ARG A 427 7.30 -7.81 -14.42
CA ARG A 427 6.11 -6.93 -14.34
C ARG A 427 5.13 -7.20 -15.49
N ALA A 428 5.64 -7.25 -16.72
CA ALA A 428 4.82 -7.54 -17.90
C ALA A 428 4.18 -8.94 -17.83
N TRP A 429 4.93 -9.93 -17.32
CA TRP A 429 4.42 -11.29 -17.16
C TRP A 429 3.30 -11.39 -16.11
N ILE A 430 3.41 -10.70 -14.97
CA ILE A 430 2.36 -10.69 -13.94
C ILE A 430 1.06 -10.13 -14.52
N LYS A 431 1.14 -8.99 -15.20
CA LYS A 431 -0.03 -8.38 -15.87
C LYS A 431 -0.66 -9.34 -16.88
N TYR A 432 0.15 -9.96 -17.73
CA TYR A 432 -0.32 -10.97 -18.68
C TYR A 432 -1.01 -12.15 -17.97
N ARG A 433 -0.41 -12.70 -16.90
CA ARG A 433 -0.98 -13.82 -16.14
C ARG A 433 -2.38 -13.48 -15.65
N ASP A 434 -2.53 -12.32 -15.00
CA ASP A 434 -3.77 -11.95 -14.33
C ASP A 434 -4.89 -11.70 -15.37
N GLU A 435 -4.59 -10.97 -16.44
CA GLU A 435 -5.53 -10.74 -17.56
C GLU A 435 -5.89 -12.05 -18.27
N HIS A 436 -4.90 -12.92 -18.53
CA HIS A 436 -5.10 -14.21 -19.19
C HIS A 436 -5.96 -15.16 -18.35
N CYS A 437 -5.72 -15.24 -17.04
CA CYS A 437 -6.48 -16.12 -16.15
C CYS A 437 -7.89 -15.60 -15.87
N HIS A 438 -8.07 -14.28 -15.80
CA HIS A 438 -9.40 -13.68 -15.77
C HIS A 438 -10.19 -14.04 -17.04
N TRP A 439 -9.59 -13.86 -18.22
CA TRP A 439 -10.22 -14.26 -19.48
C TRP A 439 -10.51 -15.78 -19.55
N HIS A 440 -9.55 -16.63 -19.16
CA HIS A 440 -9.70 -18.09 -19.20
C HIS A 440 -10.85 -18.57 -18.28
N SER A 441 -10.94 -18.02 -17.07
CA SER A 441 -12.02 -18.35 -16.13
C SER A 441 -13.40 -17.90 -16.63
N SER A 442 -13.48 -16.78 -17.36
CA SER A 442 -14.73 -16.32 -17.98
C SER A 442 -15.27 -17.28 -19.05
N LEU A 443 -14.39 -18.01 -19.74
CA LEU A 443 -14.75 -18.95 -20.81
C LEU A 443 -15.01 -20.37 -20.31
N ALA A 444 -14.24 -20.82 -19.32
CA ALA A 444 -14.23 -22.22 -18.89
C ALA A 444 -15.18 -22.54 -17.73
N ASN A 445 -15.88 -21.52 -17.18
CA ASN A 445 -16.67 -21.63 -15.94
C ASN A 445 -15.86 -22.32 -14.80
N SER A 446 -14.54 -22.14 -14.82
CA SER A 446 -13.57 -22.78 -13.95
C SER A 446 -13.06 -21.81 -12.90
N GLN A 447 -12.64 -22.31 -11.74
CA GLN A 447 -12.02 -21.48 -10.70
C GLN A 447 -10.75 -20.79 -11.24
N ASN A 448 -10.65 -19.48 -11.04
CA ASN A 448 -9.53 -18.63 -11.47
C ASN A 448 -8.16 -19.17 -10.97
N PHE A 449 -8.15 -19.77 -9.77
CA PHE A 449 -6.94 -20.27 -9.13
C PHE A 449 -6.23 -21.40 -9.89
N THR A 450 -6.91 -22.20 -10.71
CA THR A 450 -6.24 -23.26 -11.50
C THR A 450 -5.30 -22.66 -12.54
N CYS A 451 -5.77 -21.63 -13.26
CA CYS A 451 -4.93 -20.94 -14.22
C CYS A 451 -3.78 -20.21 -13.53
N LEU A 452 -4.07 -19.52 -12.41
CA LEU A 452 -3.07 -18.80 -11.64
C LEU A 452 -1.97 -19.74 -11.13
N GLU A 453 -2.32 -20.90 -10.58
CA GLU A 453 -1.36 -21.93 -10.14
C GLU A 453 -0.47 -22.38 -11.29
N GLU A 454 -1.07 -22.76 -12.42
CA GLU A 454 -0.32 -23.32 -13.55
C GLU A 454 0.65 -22.31 -14.15
N GLN A 455 0.20 -21.08 -14.40
CA GLN A 455 1.05 -20.01 -14.94
C GLN A 455 2.20 -19.69 -13.99
N THR A 456 1.88 -19.56 -12.70
CA THR A 456 2.86 -19.22 -11.66
C THR A 456 3.91 -20.32 -11.51
N ARG A 457 3.51 -21.59 -11.53
CA ARG A 457 4.44 -22.73 -11.55
C ARG A 457 5.39 -22.69 -12.75
N LYS A 458 4.84 -22.54 -13.96
CA LYS A 458 5.65 -22.48 -15.20
C LYS A 458 6.68 -21.36 -15.13
N ARG A 459 6.27 -20.18 -14.65
CA ARG A 459 7.18 -19.04 -14.52
C ARG A 459 8.27 -19.28 -13.48
N ALA A 460 7.93 -19.88 -12.34
CA ALA A 460 8.92 -20.23 -11.33
C ALA A 460 9.98 -21.19 -11.91
N ASP A 461 9.54 -22.19 -12.68
CA ASP A 461 10.43 -23.15 -13.36
C ASP A 461 11.36 -22.46 -14.39
N GLU A 462 10.83 -21.51 -15.18
CA GLU A 462 11.61 -20.71 -16.13
C GLU A 462 12.70 -19.86 -15.44
N ILE A 463 12.34 -19.19 -14.34
CA ILE A 463 13.27 -18.34 -13.58
C ILE A 463 14.33 -19.21 -12.93
N GLU A 464 13.96 -20.35 -12.34
CA GLU A 464 14.90 -21.27 -11.73
C GLU A 464 15.89 -21.85 -12.75
N LYS A 465 15.41 -22.19 -13.95
CA LYS A 465 16.28 -22.61 -15.05
C LYS A 465 17.27 -21.52 -15.46
N THR A 466 16.83 -20.27 -15.50
CA THR A 466 17.69 -19.12 -15.82
C THR A 466 18.71 -18.86 -14.70
N LEU A 467 18.29 -18.98 -13.44
CA LEU A 467 19.15 -18.84 -12.27
C LEU A 467 20.30 -19.85 -12.29
N LYS A 468 20.03 -21.12 -12.63
CA LYS A 468 21.06 -22.16 -12.79
C LYS A 468 22.10 -21.88 -13.88
N GLN A 469 21.83 -20.95 -14.80
CA GLN A 469 22.79 -20.50 -15.82
C GLN A 469 23.61 -19.28 -15.37
N LEU A 470 23.18 -18.61 -14.30
CA LEU A 470 23.83 -17.43 -13.73
C LEU A 470 24.73 -17.77 -12.54
N GLU A 471 24.33 -18.78 -11.76
CA GLU A 471 25.17 -19.49 -10.77
C GLU A 471 26.22 -20.33 -11.48
#